data_AF-A0A958V2H3-F1
#
_entry.id   AF-A0A958V2H3-F1
#
_cell.length_a   1.000
_cell.length_b   1.000
_cell.length_c   1.000
_cell.angle_alpha   90.00
_cell.angle_beta   90.00
_cell.angle_gamma   90.00
#
_symmetry.space_group_name_H-M   'P 1'
#
loop_
_entity.id
_entity.type
_entity.pdbx_description
1 polymer ?
#
loop_
_entity_poly.entity_id
_entity_poly.type
_entity_poly.pdbx_seq_one_letter_code
_entity_poly.pdbx_strand_id
1 'polypeptide(L)'
;MSKKKFQYKKKGSQIKGLDTKILKILNQNSQQAFNYKQLAAKLELTDANSKQQLIRLLEELKQQKRIEESGRGKYKIIQNEHYHVGVLDFTLGKNAYFIADTLEHDAFVPSINTNRALDGDTVKAYVYRRRNNDRYEAEVIEIIEREKTEFVGVLQMNKNFGFVVPDDPKMYADIFISKKDLKNAKNGDKVLAGITDWPANSKNPFGKIITILGQPGEHETEIHSILLEYGLPY
;
A
#
# COMPACT_ATOMS: atom_id res chain seq x y z
N MET A 1 -29.56 -26.26 -65.22
CA MET A 1 -28.33 -26.13 -64.42
C MET A 1 -28.60 -25.22 -63.23
N SER A 2 -28.72 -25.78 -62.02
CA SER A 2 -29.11 -25.05 -60.81
C SER A 2 -27.87 -24.45 -60.11
N LYS A 3 -27.86 -23.12 -59.92
CA LYS A 3 -26.78 -22.39 -59.24
C LYS A 3 -26.86 -22.66 -57.72
N LYS A 4 -25.85 -23.35 -57.18
CA LYS A 4 -25.67 -23.51 -55.72
C LYS A 4 -25.40 -22.14 -55.08
N LYS A 5 -26.30 -21.70 -54.20
CA LYS A 5 -26.12 -20.53 -53.32
C LYS A 5 -25.00 -20.81 -52.32
N PHE A 6 -23.91 -20.04 -52.38
CA PHE A 6 -22.89 -20.01 -51.32
C PHE A 6 -23.49 -19.32 -50.08
N GLN A 7 -23.66 -20.08 -48.99
CA GLN A 7 -24.00 -19.53 -47.68
C GLN A 7 -22.73 -18.94 -47.06
N TYR A 8 -22.71 -17.63 -46.85
CA TYR A 8 -21.67 -16.95 -46.08
C TYR A 8 -21.75 -17.39 -44.61
N LYS A 9 -20.71 -18.08 -44.11
CA LYS A 9 -20.57 -18.39 -42.66
C LYS A 9 -20.41 -17.06 -41.89
N LYS A 10 -21.32 -16.81 -40.95
CA LYS A 10 -21.29 -15.66 -40.02
C LYS A 10 -19.92 -15.56 -39.33
N LYS A 11 -19.31 -14.36 -39.35
CA LYS A 11 -18.19 -13.97 -38.46
C LYS A 11 -18.60 -14.32 -37.03
N GLY A 12 -17.88 -15.26 -36.40
CA GLY A 12 -18.21 -15.70 -35.05
C GLY A 12 -18.09 -14.55 -34.04
N SER A 13 -19.06 -14.46 -33.14
CA SER A 13 -19.08 -13.48 -32.05
C SER A 13 -17.85 -13.63 -31.15
N GLN A 14 -17.25 -12.51 -30.74
CA GLN A 14 -16.24 -12.49 -29.66
C GLN A 14 -16.86 -13.08 -28.39
N ILE A 15 -16.16 -14.01 -27.74
CA ILE A 15 -16.55 -14.50 -26.42
C ILE A 15 -16.31 -13.39 -25.41
N LYS A 16 -17.39 -12.79 -24.87
CA LYS A 16 -17.30 -11.75 -23.85
C LYS A 16 -16.62 -12.29 -22.58
N GLY A 17 -15.65 -11.55 -22.04
CA GLY A 17 -15.00 -11.84 -20.76
C GLY A 17 -13.99 -13.01 -20.80
N LEU A 18 -13.44 -13.35 -21.97
CA LEU A 18 -12.42 -14.38 -22.08
C LEU A 18 -11.07 -13.93 -21.48
N ASP A 19 -10.77 -12.64 -21.56
CA ASP A 19 -9.58 -11.97 -21.04
C ASP A 19 -9.49 -12.05 -19.52
N THR A 20 -10.57 -11.70 -18.83
CA THR A 20 -10.67 -11.76 -17.37
C THR A 20 -10.49 -13.19 -16.86
N LYS A 21 -11.05 -14.18 -17.56
CA LYS A 21 -10.89 -15.60 -17.22
C LYS A 21 -9.46 -16.11 -17.41
N ILE A 22 -8.79 -15.72 -18.51
CA ILE A 22 -7.38 -16.07 -18.75
C ILE A 22 -6.51 -15.52 -17.63
N LEU A 23 -6.67 -14.23 -17.33
CA LEU A 23 -5.88 -13.56 -16.31
C LEU A 23 -6.15 -14.13 -14.92
N LYS A 24 -7.39 -14.48 -14.59
CA LYS A 24 -7.73 -15.17 -13.34
C LYS A 24 -6.96 -16.49 -13.20
N ILE A 25 -6.96 -17.33 -14.24
CA ILE A 25 -6.23 -18.61 -14.23
C ILE A 25 -4.73 -18.39 -14.06
N LEU A 26 -4.16 -17.46 -14.82
CA LEU A 26 -2.72 -17.18 -14.77
C LEU A 26 -2.31 -16.53 -13.44
N ASN A 27 -3.18 -15.70 -12.84
CA ASN A 27 -2.92 -15.05 -11.55
C ASN A 27 -2.99 -16.05 -10.38
N GLN A 28 -4.00 -16.93 -10.37
CA GLN A 28 -4.11 -18.04 -9.40
C GLN A 28 -2.94 -19.04 -9.46
N ASN A 29 -2.18 -19.04 -10.55
CA ASN A 29 -1.08 -19.95 -10.81
C ASN A 29 0.18 -19.18 -11.25
N SER A 30 0.50 -18.07 -10.55
CA SER A 30 1.51 -17.09 -10.98
C SER A 30 2.92 -17.65 -11.25
N GLN A 31 3.28 -18.78 -10.63
CA GLN A 31 4.57 -19.46 -10.83
C GLN A 31 4.56 -20.49 -11.96
N GLN A 32 3.40 -20.83 -12.52
CA GLN A 32 3.24 -21.84 -13.55
C GLN A 32 2.97 -21.20 -14.91
N ALA A 33 3.71 -21.64 -15.92
CA ALA A 33 3.44 -21.27 -17.30
C ALA A 33 2.46 -22.25 -17.96
N PHE A 34 1.48 -21.73 -18.69
CA PHE A 34 0.47 -22.52 -19.39
C PHE A 34 0.58 -22.34 -20.90
N ASN A 35 0.39 -23.44 -21.63
CA ASN A 35 0.20 -23.36 -23.08
C ASN A 35 -1.27 -23.14 -23.45
N TYR A 36 -1.54 -22.76 -24.70
CA TYR A 36 -2.90 -22.50 -25.18
C TYR A 36 -3.84 -23.71 -25.04
N LYS A 37 -3.34 -24.95 -25.11
CA LYS A 37 -4.16 -26.16 -24.96
C LYS A 37 -4.62 -26.35 -23.51
N GLN A 38 -3.73 -26.10 -22.56
CA GLN A 38 -4.01 -26.17 -21.13
C GLN A 38 -5.01 -25.07 -20.72
N LEU A 39 -4.82 -23.85 -21.23
CA LEU A 39 -5.79 -22.76 -21.00
C LEU A 39 -7.13 -23.07 -21.66
N ALA A 40 -7.16 -23.60 -22.89
CA ALA A 40 -8.39 -24.00 -23.55
C ALA A 40 -9.14 -25.10 -22.77
N ALA A 41 -8.43 -26.07 -22.19
CA ALA A 41 -9.02 -27.11 -21.37
C ALA A 41 -9.61 -26.54 -20.06
N LYS A 42 -8.87 -25.67 -19.36
CA LYS A 42 -9.35 -25.00 -18.12
C LYS A 42 -10.51 -24.04 -18.36
N LEU A 43 -10.63 -23.50 -19.58
CA LEU A 43 -11.69 -22.58 -20.00
C LEU A 43 -12.85 -23.30 -20.72
N GLU A 44 -12.81 -24.63 -20.80
CA GLU A 44 -13.81 -25.47 -21.47
C GLU A 44 -14.04 -25.10 -22.97
N LEU A 45 -13.01 -24.58 -23.63
CA LEU A 45 -13.06 -24.19 -25.05
C LEU A 45 -12.79 -25.40 -25.94
N THR A 46 -13.84 -25.95 -26.54
CA THR A 46 -13.75 -27.15 -27.37
C THR A 46 -13.64 -26.85 -28.86
N ASP A 47 -14.34 -25.82 -29.35
CA ASP A 47 -14.42 -25.48 -30.77
C ASP A 47 -13.21 -24.69 -31.30
N ALA A 48 -12.99 -24.80 -32.62
CA ALA A 48 -11.82 -24.21 -33.28
C ALA A 48 -11.82 -22.67 -33.26
N ASN A 49 -13.01 -22.04 -33.28
CA ASN A 49 -13.13 -20.59 -33.29
C ASN A 49 -12.73 -20.01 -31.92
N SER A 50 -13.26 -20.57 -30.83
CA SER A 50 -12.89 -20.20 -29.46
C SER A 50 -11.40 -20.35 -29.18
N LYS A 51 -10.76 -21.42 -29.69
CA LYS A 51 -9.32 -21.63 -29.58
C LYS A 51 -8.52 -20.59 -30.37
N GLN A 52 -8.99 -20.20 -31.55
CA GLN A 52 -8.36 -19.14 -32.34
C GLN A 52 -8.49 -17.76 -31.66
N GLN A 53 -9.62 -17.49 -31.01
CA GLN A 53 -9.83 -16.29 -30.20
C GLN A 53 -8.89 -16.25 -28.99
N LEU A 54 -8.73 -17.38 -28.28
CA LEU A 54 -7.77 -17.51 -27.18
C LEU A 54 -6.34 -17.18 -27.62
N ILE A 55 -5.88 -17.72 -28.76
CA ILE A 55 -4.51 -17.47 -29.25
C ILE A 55 -4.30 -15.98 -29.55
N ARG A 56 -5.26 -15.33 -30.22
CA ARG A 56 -5.17 -13.89 -30.50
C ARG A 56 -5.10 -13.07 -29.21
N LEU A 57 -5.94 -13.42 -28.24
CA LEU A 57 -6.03 -12.71 -26.97
C LEU A 57 -4.76 -12.88 -26.12
N LEU A 58 -4.11 -14.06 -26.17
CA LEU A 58 -2.81 -14.25 -25.53
C LEU A 58 -1.73 -13.34 -26.13
N GLU A 59 -1.71 -13.16 -27.44
CA GLU A 59 -0.78 -12.20 -28.06
C GLU A 59 -1.12 -10.74 -27.73
N GLU A 60 -2.40 -10.37 -27.69
CA GLU A 60 -2.83 -9.04 -27.24
C GLU A 60 -2.39 -8.77 -25.78
N LEU A 61 -2.63 -9.70 -24.86
CA LEU A 61 -2.23 -9.58 -23.45
C LEU A 61 -0.70 -9.54 -23.28
N LYS A 62 0.04 -10.22 -24.17
CA LYS A 62 1.51 -10.17 -24.22
C LYS A 62 2.01 -8.82 -24.70
N GLN A 63 1.42 -8.26 -25.75
CA GLN A 63 1.72 -6.90 -26.24
C GLN A 63 1.44 -5.85 -25.16
N GLN A 64 0.36 -6.03 -24.38
CA GLN A 64 0.01 -5.19 -23.24
C GLN A 64 0.91 -5.38 -22.00
N LYS A 65 1.91 -6.27 -22.04
CA LYS A 65 2.77 -6.63 -20.91
C LYS A 65 2.00 -7.07 -19.65
N ARG A 66 0.85 -7.73 -19.84
CA ARG A 66 0.07 -8.35 -18.74
C ARG A 66 0.45 -9.81 -18.53
N ILE A 67 0.97 -10.44 -19.58
CA ILE A 67 1.52 -11.80 -19.56
C ILE A 67 2.83 -11.82 -20.34
N GLU A 68 3.73 -12.75 -20.01
CA GLU A 68 4.98 -12.97 -20.74
C GLU A 68 5.06 -14.41 -21.25
N GLU A 69 5.78 -14.59 -22.34
CA GLU A 69 6.05 -15.91 -22.92
C GLU A 69 7.36 -16.46 -22.33
N SER A 70 7.26 -17.35 -21.35
CA SER A 70 8.42 -17.91 -20.65
C SER A 70 9.17 -19.00 -21.44
N GLY A 71 8.57 -19.44 -22.55
CA GLY A 71 9.12 -20.38 -23.51
C GLY A 71 8.11 -20.57 -24.65
N ARG A 72 8.53 -21.19 -25.76
CA ARG A 72 7.71 -21.29 -26.99
C ARG A 72 6.26 -21.74 -26.70
N GLY A 73 5.31 -20.83 -26.89
CA GLY A 73 3.88 -21.06 -26.72
C GLY A 73 3.44 -21.29 -25.26
N LYS A 74 4.24 -20.89 -24.27
CA LYS A 74 3.94 -20.97 -22.83
C LYS A 74 3.88 -19.56 -22.25
N TYR A 75 2.74 -19.21 -21.66
CA TYR A 75 2.46 -17.90 -21.11
C TYR A 75 2.36 -17.96 -19.59
N LYS A 76 2.91 -16.96 -18.90
CA LYS A 76 2.73 -16.72 -17.46
C LYS A 76 2.30 -15.27 -17.23
N ILE A 77 1.58 -15.02 -16.13
CA ILE A 77 1.20 -13.64 -15.77
C ILE A 77 2.49 -12.82 -15.54
N ILE A 78 2.54 -11.60 -16.09
CA ILE A 78 3.46 -10.60 -15.58
C ILE A 78 2.72 -10.02 -14.37
N GLN A 79 3.26 -10.22 -13.17
CA GLN A 79 2.72 -9.61 -11.96
C GLN A 79 2.97 -8.09 -12.01
N ASN A 80 2.19 -7.39 -12.82
CA ASN A 80 2.37 -5.96 -13.06
C ASN A 80 1.51 -5.08 -12.14
N GLU A 81 1.00 -5.63 -11.05
CA GLU A 81 0.35 -4.86 -9.98
C GLU A 81 0.76 -5.44 -8.62
N HIS A 82 2.06 -5.42 -8.36
CA HIS A 82 2.56 -5.52 -6.98
C HIS A 82 2.28 -4.24 -6.18
N TYR A 83 1.79 -3.18 -6.82
CA TYR A 83 1.48 -1.92 -6.16
C TYR A 83 0.04 -1.90 -5.70
N HIS A 84 -0.16 -1.75 -4.41
CA HIS A 84 -1.47 -1.70 -3.77
C HIS A 84 -1.58 -0.41 -2.96
N VAL A 85 -2.80 0.10 -2.84
CA VAL A 85 -3.12 1.19 -1.92
C VAL A 85 -3.87 0.60 -0.73
N GLY A 86 -3.47 1.00 0.47
CA GLY A 86 -4.00 0.46 1.71
C GLY A 86 -3.48 1.22 2.92
N VAL A 87 -3.81 0.73 4.10
CA VAL A 87 -3.50 1.38 5.39
C VAL A 87 -2.39 0.61 6.10
N LEU A 88 -1.51 1.33 6.80
CA LEU A 88 -0.53 0.72 7.70
C LEU A 88 -1.07 0.57 9.12
N ASP A 89 -0.88 -0.61 9.70
CA ASP A 89 -1.06 -0.87 11.13
C ASP A 89 0.30 -1.18 11.76
N PHE A 90 0.82 -0.22 12.52
CA PHE A 90 2.09 -0.32 13.22
C PHE A 90 1.97 -1.14 14.50
N THR A 91 2.95 -2.01 14.67
CA THR A 91 3.25 -2.64 15.96
C THR A 91 4.13 -1.73 16.81
N LEU A 92 4.13 -1.94 18.13
CA LEU A 92 5.03 -1.25 19.07
C LEU A 92 6.54 -1.40 18.72
N GLY A 93 6.91 -2.40 17.89
CA GLY A 93 8.28 -2.67 17.46
C GLY A 93 8.73 -1.93 16.19
N LYS A 94 8.02 -0.89 15.73
CA LYS A 94 8.26 -0.12 14.50
C LYS A 94 8.06 -0.86 13.17
N ASN A 95 7.76 -2.15 13.22
CA ASN A 95 7.28 -2.88 12.05
C ASN A 95 5.77 -2.63 11.90
N ALA A 96 5.26 -2.77 10.69
CA ALA A 96 3.85 -2.60 10.40
C ALA A 96 3.29 -3.78 9.60
N TYR A 97 1.97 -3.85 9.52
CA TYR A 97 1.25 -4.64 8.55
C TYR A 97 0.58 -3.70 7.56
N PHE A 98 0.64 -4.04 6.28
CA PHE A 98 -0.04 -3.34 5.21
C PHE A 98 -1.32 -4.08 4.86
N ILE A 99 -2.44 -3.38 5.04
CA ILE A 99 -3.80 -3.90 4.88
C ILE A 99 -4.41 -3.24 3.66
N ALA A 100 -4.84 -4.03 2.68
CA ALA A 100 -5.48 -3.52 1.47
C ALA A 100 -6.57 -4.48 1.00
N ASP A 101 -7.72 -3.95 0.58
CA ASP A 101 -8.85 -4.75 0.08
C ASP A 101 -8.48 -5.62 -1.13
N THR A 102 -7.44 -5.23 -1.86
CA THR A 102 -6.91 -5.98 -3.01
C THR A 102 -6.06 -7.19 -2.61
N LEU A 103 -5.74 -7.35 -1.32
CA LEU A 103 -4.97 -8.46 -0.78
C LEU A 103 -5.90 -9.39 0.01
N GLU A 104 -5.67 -10.69 -0.12
CA GLU A 104 -6.38 -11.71 0.68
C GLU A 104 -5.83 -11.79 2.12
N HIS A 105 -4.56 -11.40 2.30
CA HIS A 105 -3.85 -11.44 3.58
C HIS A 105 -2.98 -10.19 3.71
N ASP A 106 -2.83 -9.68 4.93
CA ASP A 106 -1.98 -8.54 5.23
C ASP A 106 -0.51 -8.85 4.92
N ALA A 107 0.21 -7.84 4.44
CA ALA A 107 1.62 -7.95 4.12
C ALA A 107 2.48 -7.36 5.24
N PHE A 108 3.51 -8.07 5.67
CA PHE A 108 4.43 -7.57 6.70
C PHE A 108 5.34 -6.46 6.13
N VAL A 109 5.47 -5.35 6.85
CA VAL A 109 6.32 -4.21 6.50
C VAL A 109 7.43 -4.08 7.54
N PRO A 110 8.67 -4.48 7.21
CA PRO A 110 9.81 -4.20 8.06
C PRO A 110 9.98 -2.70 8.29
N SER A 111 10.44 -2.29 9.48
CA SER A 111 10.68 -0.87 9.82
C SER A 111 11.54 -0.09 8.81
N ILE A 112 12.48 -0.74 8.12
CA ILE A 112 13.31 -0.13 7.08
C ILE A 112 12.54 0.21 5.79
N ASN A 113 11.38 -0.43 5.59
CA ASN A 113 10.56 -0.36 4.39
C ASN A 113 9.30 0.49 4.58
N THR A 114 9.14 1.19 5.72
CA THR A 114 7.94 2.01 6.00
C THR A 114 7.99 3.39 5.35
N ASN A 115 9.15 3.82 4.85
CA ASN A 115 9.34 5.12 4.18
C ASN A 115 8.77 6.33 4.95
N ARG A 116 8.96 6.35 6.28
CA ARG A 116 8.49 7.43 7.17
C ARG A 116 6.97 7.59 7.26
N ALA A 117 6.23 6.57 6.84
CA ALA A 117 4.80 6.46 7.12
C ALA A 117 4.58 6.18 8.61
N LEU A 118 3.43 6.62 9.11
CA LEU A 118 2.99 6.46 10.49
C LEU A 118 1.82 5.48 10.58
N ASP A 119 1.41 5.14 11.80
CA ASP A 119 0.21 4.33 12.03
C ASP A 119 -1.00 4.99 11.38
N GLY A 120 -1.87 4.20 10.76
CA GLY A 120 -3.08 4.68 10.10
C GLY A 120 -2.86 5.35 8.74
N ASP A 121 -1.62 5.69 8.35
CA ASP A 121 -1.35 6.32 7.06
C ASP A 121 -1.86 5.45 5.91
N THR A 122 -2.52 6.09 4.94
CA THR A 122 -2.86 5.46 3.66
C THR A 122 -1.67 5.60 2.72
N VAL A 123 -1.17 4.47 2.25
CA VAL A 123 0.07 4.38 1.49
C VAL A 123 -0.08 3.56 0.23
N LYS A 124 0.78 3.83 -0.75
CA LYS A 124 1.04 2.96 -1.88
C LYS A 124 2.23 2.07 -1.55
N ALA A 125 2.04 0.76 -1.54
CA ALA A 125 3.07 -0.21 -1.20
C ALA A 125 3.30 -1.22 -2.32
N TYR A 126 4.56 -1.61 -2.53
CA TYR A 126 4.97 -2.72 -3.38
C TYR A 126 4.98 -4.01 -2.56
N VAL A 127 4.09 -4.96 -2.88
CA VAL A 127 3.87 -6.22 -2.16
C VAL A 127 4.50 -7.37 -2.92
N TYR A 128 5.37 -8.12 -2.26
CA TYR A 128 6.10 -9.24 -2.85
C TYR A 128 6.14 -10.44 -1.90
N ARG A 129 6.38 -11.62 -2.48
CA ARG A 129 6.51 -12.86 -1.72
C ARG A 129 7.98 -13.17 -1.49
N ARG A 130 8.37 -13.46 -0.25
CA ARG A 130 9.75 -13.87 0.04
C ARG A 130 9.96 -15.34 -0.32
N ARG A 131 11.07 -15.68 -0.98
CA ARG A 131 11.35 -17.03 -1.51
C ARG A 131 11.26 -18.18 -0.50
N ASN A 132 11.47 -17.91 0.79
CA ASN A 132 11.64 -18.94 1.83
C ASN A 132 10.54 -18.92 2.90
N ASN A 133 9.53 -18.06 2.77
CA ASN A 133 8.45 -17.96 3.75
C ASN A 133 7.17 -17.66 2.98
N ASP A 134 6.10 -18.41 3.23
CA ASP A 134 4.80 -18.23 2.55
C ASP A 134 4.12 -16.89 2.90
N ARG A 135 4.81 -15.97 3.58
CA ARG A 135 4.33 -14.65 3.98
C ARG A 135 4.62 -13.59 2.91
N TYR A 136 3.65 -12.70 2.71
CA TYR A 136 3.81 -11.49 1.93
C TYR A 136 4.58 -10.44 2.75
N GLU A 137 5.52 -9.77 2.10
CA GLU A 137 6.17 -8.57 2.61
C GLU A 137 5.78 -7.38 1.72
N ALA A 138 5.85 -6.16 2.26
CA ALA A 138 5.64 -4.96 1.47
C ALA A 138 6.68 -3.86 1.75
N GLU A 139 6.85 -3.00 0.77
CA GLU A 139 7.68 -1.80 0.82
C GLU A 139 6.85 -0.57 0.47
N VAL A 140 6.84 0.42 1.35
CA VAL A 140 6.09 1.66 1.16
C VAL A 140 6.80 2.55 0.16
N ILE A 141 6.12 2.85 -0.94
CA ILE A 141 6.67 3.66 -2.04
C ILE A 141 6.31 5.12 -1.85
N GLU A 142 5.08 5.38 -1.40
CA GLU A 142 4.51 6.71 -1.32
C GLU A 142 3.44 6.76 -0.21
N ILE A 143 3.41 7.85 0.52
CA ILE A 143 2.35 8.16 1.48
C ILE A 143 1.31 8.98 0.73
N ILE A 144 0.10 8.44 0.57
CA ILE A 144 -0.99 9.08 -0.15
C ILE A 144 -1.72 10.07 0.75
N GLU A 145 -2.01 9.63 1.98
CA GLU A 145 -2.73 10.43 2.96
C GLU A 145 -2.21 10.12 4.37
N ARG A 146 -1.96 11.18 5.15
CA ARG A 146 -1.58 11.09 6.57
C ARG A 146 -2.85 10.96 7.41
N GLU A 147 -2.90 9.99 8.31
CA GLU A 147 -4.04 9.88 9.23
C GLU A 147 -3.99 10.98 10.30
N LYS A 148 -2.82 11.15 10.93
CA LYS A 148 -2.60 12.15 11.99
C LYS A 148 -1.34 12.96 11.73
N THR A 149 -1.48 14.27 11.90
CA THR A 149 -0.38 15.25 11.75
C THR A 149 -0.08 16.00 13.03
N GLU A 150 -0.90 15.84 14.07
CA GLU A 150 -0.78 16.52 15.36
C GLU A 150 -0.67 15.49 16.47
N PHE A 151 0.28 15.65 17.38
CA PHE A 151 0.61 14.67 18.40
C PHE A 151 0.74 15.35 19.75
N VAL A 152 0.15 14.74 20.77
CA VAL A 152 0.39 15.14 22.15
C VAL A 152 1.67 14.49 22.64
N GLY A 153 2.47 15.22 23.40
CA GLY A 153 3.70 14.70 23.97
C GLY A 153 4.36 15.66 24.94
N VAL A 154 5.52 15.25 25.44
CA VAL A 154 6.33 16.05 26.38
C VAL A 154 7.49 16.70 25.64
N LEU A 155 7.65 18.01 25.82
CA LEU A 155 8.76 18.76 25.24
C LEU A 155 10.05 18.55 26.03
N GLN A 156 11.06 17.99 25.38
CA GLN A 156 12.43 17.90 25.86
C GLN A 156 13.30 18.95 25.15
N MET A 157 13.75 19.96 25.89
CA MET A 157 14.55 21.05 25.34
C MET A 157 16.06 20.79 25.48
N ASN A 158 16.77 21.12 24.40
CA ASN A 158 18.20 21.40 24.38
C ASN A 158 18.44 22.92 24.30
N LYS A 159 19.70 23.36 24.28
CA LYS A 159 20.08 24.79 24.34
C LYS A 159 19.33 25.71 23.34
N ASN A 160 19.05 25.25 22.12
CA ASN A 160 18.47 26.07 21.06
C ASN A 160 17.37 25.35 20.23
N PHE A 161 16.92 24.18 20.64
CA PHE A 161 15.89 23.39 19.95
C PHE A 161 15.28 22.41 20.94
N GLY A 162 14.15 21.81 20.61
CA GLY A 162 13.55 20.77 21.42
C GLY A 162 13.12 19.58 20.57
N PHE A 163 12.81 18.49 21.25
CA PHE A 163 12.08 17.36 20.70
C PHE A 163 10.80 17.18 21.50
N VAL A 164 9.67 17.00 20.82
CA VAL A 164 8.46 16.52 21.46
C VAL A 164 8.47 15.01 21.35
N VAL A 165 8.48 14.35 22.51
CA VAL A 165 8.36 12.90 22.63
C VAL A 165 6.86 12.58 22.71
N PRO A 166 6.26 11.98 21.67
CA PRO A 166 4.82 11.72 21.62
C PRO A 166 4.39 10.71 22.69
N ASP A 167 3.17 10.86 23.19
CA ASP A 167 2.57 9.94 24.16
C ASP A 167 2.15 8.61 23.52
N ASP A 168 1.74 8.65 22.24
CA ASP A 168 1.40 7.44 21.49
C ASP A 168 2.65 6.57 21.25
N PRO A 169 2.69 5.34 21.80
CA PRO A 169 3.84 4.46 21.62
C PRO A 169 3.99 3.91 20.20
N LYS A 170 2.96 4.01 19.34
CA LYS A 170 3.07 3.68 17.91
C LYS A 170 3.76 4.78 17.11
N MET A 171 3.76 6.03 17.58
CA MET A 171 4.54 7.11 17.00
C MET A 171 6.03 6.94 17.31
N TYR A 172 6.75 6.30 16.40
CA TYR A 172 8.12 5.82 16.65
C TYR A 172 9.23 6.90 16.56
N ALA A 173 8.88 8.15 16.27
CA ALA A 173 9.81 9.24 16.01
C ALA A 173 9.46 10.50 16.82
N ASP A 174 10.46 11.08 17.46
CA ASP A 174 10.30 12.35 18.17
C ASP A 174 10.20 13.51 17.16
N ILE A 175 9.40 14.52 17.47
CA ILE A 175 9.18 15.67 16.58
C ILE A 175 10.19 16.76 16.92
N PHE A 176 11.08 17.08 15.99
CA PHE A 176 12.04 18.17 16.15
C PHE A 176 11.34 19.53 16.07
N ILE A 177 11.56 20.35 17.09
CA ILE A 177 11.03 21.72 17.17
C ILE A 177 12.21 22.70 17.17
N SER A 178 12.24 23.57 16.16
CA SER A 178 13.26 24.62 16.05
C SER A 178 13.00 25.75 17.05
N LYS A 179 14.03 26.55 17.39
CA LYS A 179 13.91 27.64 18.39
C LYS A 179 12.72 28.57 18.16
N LYS A 180 12.46 28.90 16.89
CA LYS A 180 11.38 29.82 16.49
C LYS A 180 9.99 29.20 16.63
N ASP A 181 9.90 27.88 16.67
CA ASP A 181 8.65 27.12 16.68
C ASP A 181 8.29 26.58 18.09
N LEU A 182 9.12 26.87 19.09
CA LEU A 182 8.90 26.51 20.51
C LEU A 182 7.85 27.37 21.21
N LYS A 183 7.45 28.50 20.63
CA LYS A 183 6.62 29.52 21.30
C LYS A 183 7.22 29.86 22.69
N ASN A 184 6.41 29.79 23.75
CA ASN A 184 6.81 30.02 25.14
C ASN A 184 6.88 28.72 25.96
N ALA A 185 6.92 27.56 25.30
CA ALA A 185 6.95 26.27 25.98
C ALA A 185 8.27 26.10 26.72
N LYS A 186 8.19 25.52 27.91
CA LYS A 186 9.32 25.21 28.78
C LYS A 186 9.66 23.73 28.71
N ASN A 187 10.88 23.41 29.10
CA ASN A 187 11.32 22.02 29.20
C ASN A 187 10.43 21.26 30.19
N GLY A 188 9.91 20.11 29.76
CA GLY A 188 9.00 19.27 30.53
C GLY A 188 7.52 19.59 30.33
N ASP A 189 7.17 20.66 29.61
CA ASP A 189 5.76 20.96 29.33
C ASP A 189 5.13 19.87 28.46
N LYS A 190 3.88 19.52 28.79
CA LYS A 190 3.01 18.75 27.91
C LYS A 190 2.43 19.66 26.84
N VAL A 191 2.54 19.25 25.58
CA VAL A 191 2.24 20.10 24.43
C VAL A 191 1.53 19.30 23.33
N LEU A 192 0.75 20.01 22.52
CA LEU A 192 0.30 19.55 21.22
C LEU A 192 1.27 20.08 20.16
N ALA A 193 1.88 19.18 19.38
CA ALA A 193 2.81 19.53 18.31
C ALA A 193 2.31 19.04 16.96
N GLY A 194 2.43 19.89 15.94
CA GLY A 194 2.09 19.54 14.56
C GLY A 194 3.33 19.27 13.73
N ILE A 195 3.32 18.20 12.93
CA ILE A 195 4.34 17.94 11.91
C ILE A 195 4.17 18.94 10.77
N THR A 196 5.25 19.61 10.40
CA THR A 196 5.29 20.56 9.28
C THR A 196 5.98 20.00 8.05
N ASP A 197 7.03 19.22 8.24
CA ASP A 197 7.80 18.62 7.14
C ASP A 197 8.57 17.39 7.64
N TRP A 198 8.90 16.47 6.74
CA TRP A 198 9.81 15.36 7.03
C TRP A 198 10.75 15.16 5.83
N PRO A 199 11.92 15.82 5.84
CA PRO A 199 12.90 15.68 4.77
C PRO A 199 13.44 14.25 4.63
N ALA A 200 13.80 13.83 3.41
CA ALA A 200 14.29 12.47 3.10
C ALA A 200 15.58 12.09 3.85
N ASN A 201 16.41 13.08 4.14
CA ASN A 201 17.67 12.94 4.87
C ASN A 201 17.52 13.14 6.39
N SER A 202 16.30 13.34 6.89
CA SER A 202 16.05 13.54 8.32
C SER A 202 15.50 12.28 8.98
N LYS A 203 16.08 11.92 10.13
CA LYS A 203 15.58 10.83 10.97
C LYS A 203 14.27 11.18 11.67
N ASN A 204 14.08 12.46 12.00
CA ASN A 204 12.95 12.97 12.77
C ASN A 204 12.11 13.94 11.93
N PRO A 205 10.78 13.94 12.07
CA PRO A 205 9.95 14.98 11.47
C PRO A 205 10.25 16.34 12.10
N PHE A 206 10.13 17.39 11.31
CA PHE A 206 10.13 18.76 11.79
C PHE A 206 8.69 19.17 12.12
N GLY A 207 8.54 19.92 13.20
CA GLY A 207 7.24 20.39 13.62
C GLY A 207 7.28 21.71 14.36
N LYS A 208 6.11 22.10 14.84
CA LYS A 208 5.90 23.31 15.64
C LYS A 208 4.95 23.05 16.79
N ILE A 209 5.10 23.81 17.88
CA ILE A 209 4.16 23.73 18.99
C ILE A 209 2.87 24.45 18.62
N ILE A 210 1.76 23.73 18.65
CA ILE A 210 0.41 24.25 18.41
C ILE A 210 -0.13 24.81 19.72
N THR A 211 -0.13 24.01 20.79
CA THR A 211 -0.70 24.38 22.09
C THR A 211 0.18 23.89 23.23
N ILE A 212 0.30 24.69 24.29
CA ILE A 212 0.92 24.29 25.55
C ILE A 212 -0.22 23.87 26.46
N LEU A 213 -0.23 22.60 26.88
CA LEU A 213 -1.31 22.03 27.70
C LEU A 213 -1.05 22.32 29.20
N GLY A 214 0.21 22.20 29.63
CA GLY A 214 0.61 22.47 31.01
C GLY A 214 1.73 21.55 31.49
N GLN A 215 1.82 21.35 32.80
CA GLN A 215 2.75 20.38 33.38
C GLN A 215 2.12 18.97 33.35
N PRO A 216 2.87 17.92 32.99
CA PRO A 216 2.43 16.54 33.16
C PRO A 216 1.99 16.25 34.60
N GLY A 217 0.90 15.52 34.77
CA GLY A 217 0.33 15.16 36.08
C GLY A 217 -0.68 16.16 36.66
N GLU A 218 -0.80 17.35 36.10
CA GLU A 218 -1.90 18.28 36.42
C GLU A 218 -3.23 17.78 35.84
N HIS A 219 -4.32 17.85 36.62
CA HIS A 219 -5.60 17.24 36.26
C HIS A 219 -6.14 17.73 34.90
N GLU A 220 -6.20 19.06 34.72
CA GLU A 220 -6.68 19.69 33.48
C GLU A 220 -5.79 19.34 32.28
N THR A 221 -4.46 19.27 32.49
CA THR A 221 -3.50 18.92 31.44
C THR A 221 -3.74 17.51 30.93
N GLU A 222 -3.96 16.54 31.82
CA GLU A 222 -4.20 15.15 31.43
C GLU A 222 -5.57 14.98 30.75
N ILE A 223 -6.60 15.70 31.20
CA ILE A 223 -7.91 15.70 30.52
C ILE A 223 -7.75 16.21 29.09
N HIS A 224 -7.18 17.40 28.90
CA HIS A 224 -6.99 17.98 27.57
C HIS A 224 -6.10 17.12 26.67
N SER A 225 -5.06 16.51 27.25
CA SER A 225 -4.19 15.56 26.54
C SER A 225 -4.96 14.37 26.00
N ILE A 226 -5.80 13.74 26.82
CA ILE A 226 -6.59 12.57 26.40
C ILE A 226 -7.60 13.00 25.32
N LEU A 227 -8.27 14.13 25.49
CA LEU A 227 -9.23 14.61 24.51
C LEU A 227 -8.58 14.82 23.14
N LEU A 228 -7.44 15.49 23.08
CA LEU A 228 -6.69 15.70 21.84
C LEU A 228 -6.20 14.39 21.22
N GLU A 229 -5.74 13.44 22.04
CA GLU A 229 -5.19 12.19 21.54
C GLU A 229 -6.23 11.36 20.78
N TYR A 230 -7.49 11.43 21.22
CA TYR A 230 -8.65 10.78 20.58
C TYR A 230 -9.41 11.70 19.61
N GLY A 231 -8.88 12.89 19.28
CA GLY A 231 -9.51 13.84 18.36
C GLY A 231 -10.82 14.44 18.85
N LEU A 232 -11.02 14.50 20.18
CA LEU A 232 -12.21 15.05 20.82
C LEU A 232 -12.04 16.55 21.13
N PRO A 233 -13.09 17.38 20.94
CA PRO A 233 -13.04 18.82 21.22
C PRO A 233 -13.11 19.13 22.71
N TYR A 234 -12.55 20.28 23.12
CA TYR A 234 -12.70 20.87 24.45
C TYR A 234 -12.57 22.40 24.43
#